data_AF-A0A0Q9M739-F1
#
_entry.id   AF-A0A0Q9M739-F1
#
_cell.length_a   1.000
_cell.length_b   1.000
_cell.length_c   1.000
_cell.angle_alpha   90.00
_cell.angle_beta   90.00
_cell.angle_gamma   90.00
#
_symmetry.space_group_name_H-M   'P 1'
#
loop_
_entity.id
_entity.type
_entity.pdbx_description
1 polymer ?
#
loop_
_entity_poly.entity_id
_entity_poly.type
_entity_poly.pdbx_seq_one_letter_code
_entity_poly.pdbx_strand_id
1 'polypeptide(L)' 'MDDHKDMYDCPLLNRSLWMGDCYDINAVIQRMVKRSILQSLESELGFQVDLSRAEKVCPNCFHYNFKG' A
#
# COMPACT_ATOMS: atom_id res chain seq x y z
N MET A 1 22.36 1.23 4.25
CA MET A 1 21.27 0.76 3.39
C MET A 1 20.51 2.01 3.05
N ASP A 2 20.50 2.42 1.78
CA ASP A 2 19.71 3.58 1.37
C ASP A 2 18.24 3.21 1.54
N ASP A 3 17.64 3.74 2.60
CA ASP A 3 16.20 3.73 2.81
C ASP A 3 15.58 4.63 1.74
N HIS A 4 15.57 4.17 0.49
CA HIS A 4 14.73 4.73 -0.54
C HIS A 4 13.29 4.54 -0.06
N LYS A 5 12.78 5.56 0.61
CA LYS A 5 11.40 5.66 1.07
C LYS A 5 10.55 5.95 -0.16
N ASP A 6 10.42 4.94 -1.00
CA ASP A 6 9.61 5.00 -2.20
C ASP A 6 8.15 5.19 -1.80
N MET A 7 7.58 6.30 -2.23
CA MET A 7 6.21 6.70 -1.91
C MET A 7 5.35 6.57 -3.15
N TYR A 8 4.14 6.05 -2.97
CA TYR A 8 3.20 5.74 -4.02
C TYR A 8 1.94 6.58 -3.83
N ASP A 9 1.63 7.48 -4.76
CA ASP A 9 0.32 8.11 -4.73
C ASP A 9 -0.71 7.14 -5.25
N CYS A 10 -1.68 6.80 -4.41
CA CYS A 10 -2.69 5.79 -4.68
C CYS A 10 -4.07 6.47 -4.78
N PRO A 11 -4.53 6.85 -5.99
CA PRO A 11 -5.79 7.59 -6.16
C PRO A 11 -7.01 6.84 -5.64
N LEU A 12 -7.01 5.51 -5.72
CA LEU A 12 -8.09 4.66 -5.21
C LEU A 12 -8.24 4.72 -3.68
N LEU A 13 -7.17 5.06 -2.97
CA LEU A 13 -7.16 5.28 -1.53
C LEU A 13 -7.18 6.77 -1.16
N ASN A 14 -7.15 7.65 -2.17
CA ASN A 14 -7.04 9.10 -2.03
C ASN A 14 -5.91 9.51 -1.07
N ARG A 15 -4.78 8.79 -1.12
CA ARG A 15 -3.64 9.00 -0.22
C ARG A 15 -2.36 8.46 -0.83
N SER A 16 -1.24 8.97 -0.35
CA SER A 16 0.08 8.37 -0.57
C SER A 16 0.30 7.22 0.42
N LEU A 17 0.90 6.14 -0.07
CA LEU A 17 1.33 4.99 0.71
C LEU A 17 2.84 4.83 0.61
N TRP A 18 3.46 4.23 1.62
CA TRP A 18 4.83 3.74 1.46
C TRP A 18 4.82 2.47 0.61
N MET A 19 5.95 2.21 -0.07
CA MET A 19 6.15 0.98 -0.83
C MET A 19 5.82 -0.28 0.00
N GLY A 20 6.23 -0.30 1.27
CA GLY A 20 5.94 -1.40 2.21
C GLY A 20 4.45 -1.65 2.39
N ASP A 21 3.67 -0.60 2.62
CA ASP A 21 2.20 -0.70 2.77
C ASP A 21 1.56 -1.28 1.51
N CYS A 22 2.06 -0.87 0.33
CA CYS A 22 1.57 -1.39 -0.93
C CYS A 22 1.92 -2.89 -1.14
N TYR A 23 3.12 -3.30 -0.70
CA TYR A 23 3.49 -4.72 -0.71
C TYR A 23 2.61 -5.55 0.22
N ASP A 24 2.32 -5.06 1.42
CA ASP A 24 1.46 -5.77 2.37
C ASP A 24 0.04 -5.97 1.82
N ILE A 25 -0.52 -4.95 1.18
CA ILE A 25 -1.80 -5.03 0.48
C ILE A 25 -1.76 -6.15 -0.59
N ASN A 26 -0.76 -6.13 -1.46
CA ASN A 26 -0.60 -7.12 -2.53
C ASN A 26 -0.41 -8.54 -1.99
N ALA A 27 0.39 -8.71 -0.94
CA ALA A 27 0.64 -10.00 -0.31
C ALA A 27 -0.63 -10.60 0.30
N VAL A 28 -1.52 -9.78 0.88
CA VAL A 28 -2.81 -10.23 1.39
C VAL A 28 -3.74 -10.65 0.25
N ILE A 29 -3.80 -9.89 -0.84
CA ILE A 29 -4.63 -10.20 -2.02
C ILE A 29 -4.21 -11.52 -2.66
N GLN A 30 -2.90 -11.72 -2.84
CA GLN A 30 -2.32 -12.95 -3.36
C GLN A 30 -2.38 -14.11 -2.36
N ARG A 31 -2.98 -13.89 -1.17
CA ARG A 31 -3.12 -14.87 -0.08
C ARG A 31 -1.79 -15.41 0.43
N MET A 32 -0.71 -14.65 0.26
CA MET A 32 0.62 -14.98 0.77
C MET A 32 0.70 -14.76 2.29
N VAL A 33 -0.04 -13.77 2.80
CA VAL A 33 -0.09 -13.43 4.23
C VAL A 33 -1.54 -13.22 4.70
N LYS A 34 -1.72 -13.16 6.03
CA LYS A 34 -3.04 -12.97 6.65
C LYS A 34 -3.49 -11.50 6.56
N ARG A 35 -4.80 -11.26 6.43
CA ARG A 35 -5.41 -9.91 6.44
C ARG A 35 -5.05 -9.08 7.69
N SER A 36 -4.72 -9.72 8.80
CA SER A 36 -4.33 -9.03 10.04
C SER A 36 -3.12 -8.10 9.87
N ILE A 37 -2.25 -8.34 8.88
CA ILE A 37 -1.12 -7.46 8.58
C ILE A 37 -1.58 -6.04 8.22
N LEU A 38 -2.77 -5.89 7.62
CA LEU A 38 -3.29 -4.58 7.25
C LEU A 38 -3.88 -3.79 8.43
N GLN A 39 -3.99 -4.37 9.62
CA GLN A 39 -4.65 -3.68 10.75
C GLN A 39 -3.95 -2.37 11.12
N SER A 40 -2.62 -2.35 11.13
CA SER A 40 -1.85 -1.14 11.40
C SER A 40 -2.12 -0.08 10.34
N LEU A 41 -2.06 -0.48 9.06
CA LEU A 41 -2.34 0.41 7.93
C LEU A 41 -3.77 0.94 7.95
N GLU A 42 -4.77 0.08 8.15
CA GLU A 42 -6.18 0.45 8.25
C GLU A 42 -6.43 1.43 9.43
N SER A 43 -5.72 1.23 10.54
CA SER A 43 -5.76 2.14 11.70
C SER A 43 -5.16 3.52 11.36
N GLU A 44 -4.05 3.56 10.64
CA GLU A 44 -3.42 4.82 10.19
C GLU A 44 -4.26 5.55 9.14
N LEU A 45 -4.91 4.79 8.27
CA LEU A 45 -5.83 5.31 7.26
C LEU A 45 -7.14 5.81 7.87
N GLY A 46 -7.56 5.24 9.00
CA GLY A 46 -8.85 5.51 9.63
C GLY A 46 -10.02 4.81 8.94
N PHE A 47 -9.75 3.86 8.05
CA PHE A 47 -10.76 3.08 7.32
C PHE A 47 -10.20 1.70 6.92
N GLN A 48 -11.10 0.75 6.64
CA GLN A 48 -10.71 -0.58 6.18
C GLN A 48 -10.35 -0.57 4.68
N VAL A 49 -9.25 -1.23 4.32
CA VAL A 49 -8.82 -1.37 2.94
C VAL A 49 -9.75 -2.36 2.24
N ASP A 50 -10.47 -1.89 1.23
CA ASP A 50 -11.30 -2.74 0.38
C ASP A 50 -10.42 -3.56 -0.58
N LEU A 51 -10.18 -4.82 -0.20
CA LEU A 51 -9.33 -5.75 -0.95
C LEU A 51 -9.85 -6.09 -2.35
N SER A 52 -11.15 -5.94 -2.62
CA SER A 52 -11.72 -6.20 -3.94
C SER A 52 -11.24 -5.18 -4.99
N ARG A 53 -10.85 -3.99 -4.52
CA ARG A 53 -10.30 -2.89 -5.33
C ARG A 53 -8.80 -2.74 -5.14
N ALA A 54 -8.25 -3.30 -4.06
CA ALA A 54 -6.86 -3.16 -3.68
C ALA A 54 -5.87 -3.83 -4.64
N GLU A 55 -6.28 -4.88 -5.36
CA GLU A 55 -5.47 -5.48 -6.44
C GLU A 55 -5.20 -4.50 -7.57
N LYS A 56 -6.05 -3.48 -7.70
CA LYS A 56 -5.88 -2.36 -8.64
C LYS A 56 -5.27 -1.14 -7.96
N VAL A 57 -5.06 -1.13 -6.66
CA VAL A 57 -4.47 0.02 -5.94
C VAL A 57 -3.01 0.13 -6.34
N CYS A 58 -2.16 -0.79 -5.91
CA CYS A 58 -0.71 -0.68 -6.08
C CYS A 58 -0.22 -0.65 -7.53
N PRO A 59 -0.77 -1.46 -8.46
CA PRO A 59 -0.36 -1.38 -9.87
C PRO A 59 -0.71 -0.06 -10.56
N ASN A 60 -1.66 0.71 -10.02
CA ASN A 60 -2.07 2.01 -10.57
C ASN A 60 -1.57 3.20 -9.71
N CYS A 61 -0.77 2.95 -8.67
CA CYS A 61 -0.19 4.05 -7.89
C CYS A 61 0.98 4.67 -8.65
N PHE A 62 1.08 6.00 -8.64
CA PHE A 62 2.19 6.72 -9.26
C PHE A 62 3.41 6.63 -8.34
N HIS A 63 4.48 6.04 -8.86
CA HIS A 63 5.73 5.87 -8.12
C HIS A 63 6.55 7.17 -8.16
N TYR A 64 6.76 7.77 -7.00
CA TYR A 64 7.70 8.88 -6.85
C TYR A 64 9.02 8.33 -6.34
N ASN A 65 9.97 8.16 -7.26
CA ASN A 65 11.37 7.99 -6.89
C ASN A 65 11.87 9.32 -6.33
N PHE A 66 11.90 9.45 -5.00
CA PHE A 66 12.68 10.52 -4.38
C PHE A 66 14.15 10.13 -4.54
N LYS A 67 14.75 10.55 -5.66
CA LYS A 67 16.21 10.62 -5.75
C LYS A 67 16.65 11.73 -4.80
N GLY A 68 17.23 11.33 -3.67
CA GLY A 68 17.96 12.23 -2.79
C GLY A 68 19.08 12.96 -3.53
#